data_AF-A0A972NLZ5-F1
#
_entry.id   AF-A0A972NLZ5-F1
#
_cell.length_a   1.000
_cell.length_b   1.000
_cell.length_c   1.000
_cell.angle_alpha   90.00
_cell.angle_beta   90.00
_cell.angle_gamma   90.00
#
_symmetry.space_group_name_H-M   'P 1'
#
loop_
_entity.id
_entity.type
_entity.pdbx_description
1 polymer ?
#
loop_
_entity_poly.entity_id
_entity_poly.type
_entity_poly.pdbx_seq_one_letter_code
_entity_poly.pdbx_strand_id
1 'polypeptide(L)'
;MAKAAHIVFAKDEAGNIAAASDLFTTSRSTYLCVACGKELRRKTPENGFPYFVHAQRTSCRLAAHYALRAAAQRVLTESRFIKAPLAGQPVDANRLSASLAQWSDSACDLEVGHVPVDFLAETGEGQLLIELSVPGLPRTTTPERLRALQLPTLEVELPPPADIHGFSDLRQSLLHSLANKRWVFHPAHSLAAGRHNGSHYQAAEPEAPRAQALEASAPSPWNPALSFADSTCFRQLAVTEKLEVLEKEMDLPCDRWPAYVDIEVRGEQTFGVDRRVWQADVFSRFVQKVHPGVGENMFSVAAVSGWLKNRYLLDRPFPGADSIAVHQFLSALVQRGFLVERNGDEPHYRVVRTRPAINESGLVWRPHATLPASQLRVLSTQAGLRVPVDLVQWLLESFDDCHPCGTVDDFVSLLSRRIHAPPRNIIAFLLDAKLAVEGGEDPQGSQERLF
;
A
#
# COMPACT_ATOMS: atom_id res chain seq x y z
N MET A 1 47.63 1.55 5.74
CA MET A 1 46.83 2.73 6.14
C MET A 1 45.39 2.46 5.73
N ALA A 2 44.43 2.45 6.67
CA ALA A 2 43.02 2.25 6.34
C ALA A 2 42.55 3.40 5.44
N LYS A 3 42.09 3.07 4.22
CA LYS A 3 41.49 4.03 3.29
C LYS A 3 40.33 4.70 4.02
N ALA A 4 40.30 6.03 4.09
CA ALA A 4 39.19 6.73 4.73
C ALA A 4 37.89 6.37 3.99
N ALA A 5 36.94 5.77 4.70
CA ALA A 5 35.67 5.36 4.10
C ALA A 5 34.91 6.58 3.56
N HIS A 6 34.39 6.46 2.34
CA HIS A 6 33.62 7.52 1.69
C HIS A 6 32.27 7.71 2.40
N ILE A 7 31.81 8.95 2.51
CA ILE A 7 30.51 9.27 3.12
C ILE A 7 29.44 9.11 2.03
N VAL A 8 28.63 8.07 2.07
CA VAL A 8 27.62 7.79 1.03
C VAL A 8 26.29 8.47 1.31
N PHE A 9 25.97 8.67 2.59
CA PHE A 9 24.71 9.26 3.04
C PHE A 9 24.94 10.60 3.78
N ALA A 10 23.99 11.52 3.66
CA ALA A 10 24.01 12.82 4.33
C ALA A 10 22.59 13.23 4.74
N LYS A 11 22.46 14.18 5.68
CA LYS A 11 21.18 14.83 6.00
C LYS A 11 20.90 15.94 4.99
N ASP A 12 19.69 16.06 4.49
CA ASP A 12 19.22 17.26 3.78
C ASP A 12 18.77 18.35 4.77
N GLU A 13 18.34 19.49 4.24
CA GLU A 13 17.84 20.62 5.05
C GLU A 13 16.57 20.29 5.85
N ALA A 14 15.77 19.33 5.38
CA ALA A 14 14.58 18.83 6.07
C ALA A 14 14.92 17.75 7.11
N GLY A 15 16.19 17.37 7.25
CA GLY A 15 16.65 16.35 8.19
C GLY A 15 16.55 14.92 7.67
N ASN A 16 16.13 14.70 6.42
CA ASN A 16 16.04 13.37 5.83
C ASN A 16 17.42 12.88 5.36
N ILE A 17 17.62 11.56 5.36
CA ILE A 17 18.90 10.97 4.92
C ILE A 17 18.92 10.74 3.41
N ALA A 18 19.71 11.48 2.65
CA ALA A 18 19.88 11.30 1.21
C ALA A 18 21.15 10.48 0.88
N ALA A 19 21.08 9.63 -0.15
CA ALA A 19 22.25 8.96 -0.71
C ALA A 19 22.86 9.78 -1.85
N ALA A 20 24.20 9.85 -1.93
CA ALA A 20 24.89 10.60 -2.98
C ALA A 20 24.58 10.07 -4.40
N SER A 21 24.26 8.77 -4.52
CA SER A 21 23.85 8.09 -5.76
C SER A 21 22.56 8.65 -6.34
N ASP A 22 21.64 9.09 -5.49
CA ASP A 22 20.26 9.40 -5.88
C ASP A 22 20.09 10.89 -6.25
N LEU A 23 21.18 11.65 -6.16
CA LEU A 23 21.18 13.10 -6.39
C LEU A 23 21.67 13.46 -7.78
N PHE A 24 20.88 14.29 -8.47
CA PHE A 24 21.30 14.93 -9.71
C PHE A 24 22.41 15.96 -9.46
N THR A 25 23.33 16.08 -10.40
CA THR A 25 24.45 17.06 -10.37
C THR A 25 24.00 18.51 -10.30
N THR A 26 22.77 18.80 -10.73
CA THR A 26 22.16 20.14 -10.74
C THR A 26 21.44 20.49 -9.43
N SER A 27 21.34 19.56 -8.48
CA SER A 27 20.75 19.82 -7.15
C SER A 27 21.55 20.90 -6.42
N ARG A 28 20.86 21.97 -5.99
CA ARG A 28 21.44 23.06 -5.19
C ARG A 28 21.19 22.90 -3.68
N SER A 29 20.67 21.75 -3.24
CA SER A 29 20.35 21.53 -1.83
C SER A 29 21.62 21.43 -0.98
N THR A 30 21.56 21.97 0.23
CA THR A 30 22.62 21.83 1.23
C THR A 30 22.54 20.43 1.86
N TYR A 31 23.67 19.74 1.94
CA TYR A 31 23.77 18.43 2.60
C TYR A 31 24.66 18.55 3.83
N LEU A 32 24.25 17.94 4.94
CA LEU A 32 24.91 18.03 6.23
C LEU A 32 25.43 16.67 6.69
N CYS A 33 26.61 16.66 7.29
CA CYS A 33 27.20 15.47 7.88
C CYS A 33 26.40 15.02 9.10
N VAL A 34 25.95 13.77 9.12
CA VAL A 34 25.17 13.18 10.22
C VAL A 34 25.92 13.27 11.56
N ALA A 35 27.24 13.16 11.54
CA ALA A 35 28.06 13.11 12.75
C ALA A 35 28.43 14.49 13.34
N CYS A 36 28.63 15.51 12.51
CA CYS A 36 29.13 16.82 12.98
C CYS A 36 28.25 18.01 12.57
N GLY A 37 27.19 17.78 11.80
CA GLY A 37 26.27 18.82 11.33
C GLY A 37 26.84 19.78 10.28
N LYS A 38 28.11 19.62 9.86
CA LYS A 38 28.75 20.52 8.89
C LYS A 38 28.40 20.17 7.45
N GLU A 39 28.46 21.19 6.59
CA GLU A 39 28.16 21.05 5.17
C GLU A 39 29.09 20.08 4.43
N LEU A 40 28.46 19.27 3.60
CA LEU A 40 29.05 18.29 2.71
C LEU A 40 28.83 18.70 1.25
N ARG A 41 29.84 18.46 0.43
CA ARG A 41 29.79 18.56 -1.03
C ARG A 41 29.77 17.18 -1.64
N ARG A 42 28.86 16.97 -2.58
CA ARG A 42 28.85 15.76 -3.42
C ARG A 42 30.02 15.81 -4.40
N LYS A 43 30.75 14.70 -4.50
CA LYS A 43 31.79 14.44 -5.50
C LYS A 43 31.39 13.23 -6.31
N THR A 44 31.57 13.33 -7.63
CA THR A 44 31.37 12.20 -8.56
C THR A 44 32.73 11.90 -9.17
N PRO A 45 33.40 10.81 -8.80
CA PRO A 45 34.66 10.41 -9.43
C PRO A 45 34.41 9.91 -10.86
N GLU A 46 35.41 9.99 -11.74
CA GLU A 46 35.30 9.52 -13.14
C GLU A 46 35.03 8.01 -13.23
N ASN A 47 35.59 7.22 -12.31
CA ASN A 47 35.45 5.77 -12.25
C ASN A 47 35.09 5.33 -10.82
N GLY A 48 33.86 5.63 -10.38
CA GLY A 48 33.35 5.18 -9.09
C GLY A 48 31.99 5.74 -8.72
N PHE A 49 31.55 5.44 -7.51
CA PHE A 49 30.25 5.88 -7.00
C PHE A 49 30.32 7.31 -6.46
N PRO A 50 29.25 8.11 -6.63
CA PRO A 50 29.15 9.42 -5.99
C PRO A 50 29.26 9.31 -4.47
N TYR A 51 29.92 10.28 -3.84
CA TYR A 51 30.05 10.33 -2.39
C TYR A 51 30.12 11.77 -1.91
N PHE A 52 29.89 11.97 -0.62
CA PHE A 52 30.01 13.25 0.05
C PHE A 52 31.39 13.44 0.68
N VAL A 53 31.85 14.69 0.69
CA VAL A 53 33.05 15.13 1.41
C VAL A 53 32.78 16.44 2.13
N HIS A 54 33.48 16.68 3.24
CA HIS A 54 33.41 17.99 3.89
C HIS A 54 33.97 19.07 2.98
N ALA A 55 33.29 20.23 2.93
CA ALA A 55 33.76 21.39 2.16
C ALA A 55 35.09 21.93 2.72
N GLN A 56 35.28 21.85 4.04
CA GLN A 56 36.49 22.23 4.76
C GLN A 56 37.31 20.97 5.12
N ARG A 57 38.63 21.11 5.38
CA ARG A 57 39.51 20.00 5.82
C ARG A 57 39.21 19.49 7.24
N THR A 58 37.94 19.42 7.64
CA THR A 58 37.50 18.79 8.87
C THR A 58 37.54 17.28 8.73
N SER A 59 38.40 16.63 9.50
CA SER A 59 38.50 15.17 9.55
C SER A 59 37.43 14.59 10.47
N CYS A 60 36.21 14.39 9.96
CA CYS A 60 35.19 13.64 10.69
C CYS A 60 35.39 12.13 10.43
N ARG A 61 36.26 11.50 11.23
CA ARG A 61 36.72 10.11 11.00
C ARG A 61 35.60 9.08 10.94
N LEU A 62 34.56 9.24 11.75
CA LEU A 62 33.43 8.31 11.85
C LEU A 62 32.19 8.76 11.05
N ALA A 63 32.30 9.82 10.22
CA ALA A 63 31.16 10.35 9.47
C ALA A 63 30.44 9.29 8.65
N ALA A 64 31.17 8.46 7.90
CA ALA A 64 30.60 7.40 7.08
C ALA A 64 29.86 6.34 7.91
N HIS A 65 30.31 6.07 9.14
CA HIS A 65 29.72 5.06 10.02
C HIS A 65 28.40 5.55 10.62
N TYR A 66 28.38 6.77 11.15
CA TYR A 66 27.15 7.40 11.65
C TYR A 66 26.13 7.64 10.53
N ALA A 67 26.60 8.03 9.34
CA ALA A 67 25.74 8.18 8.18
C ALA A 67 25.10 6.85 7.75
N LEU A 68 25.86 5.74 7.78
CA LEU A 68 25.34 4.41 7.48
C LEU A 68 24.30 3.95 8.52
N ARG A 69 24.56 4.17 9.83
CA ARG A 69 23.58 3.86 10.88
C ARG A 69 22.27 4.64 10.71
N ALA A 70 22.36 5.95 10.46
CA ALA A 70 21.17 6.77 10.23
C ALA A 70 20.40 6.38 8.96
N ALA A 71 21.13 6.01 7.89
CA ALA A 71 20.51 5.48 6.68
C ALA A 71 19.79 4.14 6.94
N ALA A 72 20.39 3.27 7.78
CA ALA A 72 19.77 2.00 8.16
C ALA A 72 18.49 2.21 8.98
N GLN A 73 18.50 3.13 9.95
CA GLN A 73 17.31 3.51 10.70
C GLN A 73 16.21 4.03 9.77
N ARG A 74 16.54 4.94 8.84
CA ARG A 74 15.59 5.42 7.83
C ARG A 74 15.00 4.25 7.01
N VAL A 75 15.85 3.34 6.55
CA VAL A 75 15.39 2.16 5.79
C VAL A 75 14.44 1.30 6.62
N LEU A 76 14.70 1.08 7.91
CA LEU A 76 13.80 0.35 8.79
C LEU A 76 12.46 1.10 8.97
N THR A 77 12.50 2.40 9.26
CA THR A 77 11.28 3.23 9.41
C THR A 77 10.42 3.23 8.16
N GLU A 78 11.02 3.35 6.97
CA GLU A 78 10.30 3.37 5.69
C GLU A 78 9.79 1.99 5.29
N SER A 79 10.60 0.95 5.46
CA SER A 79 10.28 -0.39 4.94
C SER A 79 9.32 -1.15 5.85
N ARG A 80 9.35 -0.89 7.17
CA ARG A 80 8.46 -1.51 8.17
C ARG A 80 8.51 -3.04 8.26
N PHE A 81 9.62 -3.63 7.81
CA PHE A 81 9.86 -5.05 7.96
C PHE A 81 11.36 -5.37 8.06
N ILE A 82 11.68 -6.56 8.56
CA ILE A 82 13.01 -7.16 8.47
C ILE A 82 12.91 -8.69 8.41
N LYS A 83 13.72 -9.35 7.59
CA LYS A 83 13.88 -10.81 7.67
C LYS A 83 14.78 -11.16 8.85
N ALA A 84 14.38 -12.12 9.67
CA ALA A 84 15.14 -12.61 10.81
C ALA A 84 15.33 -14.13 10.73
N PRO A 85 16.41 -14.68 11.30
CA PRO A 85 16.61 -16.13 11.34
C PRO A 85 15.59 -16.80 12.27
N LEU A 86 15.10 -18.01 11.92
CA LEU A 86 14.24 -18.80 12.82
C LEU A 86 15.01 -19.31 14.06
N ALA A 87 14.28 -19.50 15.16
CA ALA A 87 14.79 -20.02 16.42
C ALA A 87 15.49 -21.38 16.28
N GLY A 88 16.68 -21.53 16.88
CA GLY A 88 17.23 -22.85 17.21
C GLY A 88 17.77 -23.70 16.07
N GLN A 89 17.92 -23.16 14.84
CA GLN A 89 18.64 -23.88 13.79
C GLN A 89 20.13 -23.52 13.77
N PRO A 90 21.05 -24.51 13.72
CA PRO A 90 22.43 -24.24 13.38
C PRO A 90 22.48 -23.61 11.98
N VAL A 91 23.41 -22.66 11.81
CA VAL A 91 23.62 -21.95 10.54
C VAL A 91 24.25 -22.91 9.53
N ASP A 92 23.45 -23.82 8.98
CA ASP A 92 23.83 -24.59 7.80
C ASP A 92 23.46 -23.79 6.56
N ALA A 93 24.48 -23.45 5.78
CA ALA A 93 24.45 -22.41 4.73
C ALA A 93 23.46 -22.63 3.58
N ASN A 94 22.74 -23.76 3.52
CA ASN A 94 21.93 -24.13 2.35
C ASN A 94 20.41 -24.03 2.50
N ARG A 95 19.86 -23.87 3.72
CA ARG A 95 18.42 -23.62 3.93
C ARG A 95 18.15 -22.84 5.21
N LEU A 96 18.61 -21.59 5.27
CA LEU A 96 18.21 -20.69 6.35
C LEU A 96 16.72 -20.37 6.21
N SER A 97 15.92 -20.94 7.11
CA SER A 97 14.52 -20.59 7.22
C SER A 97 14.40 -19.21 7.89
N ALA A 98 13.63 -18.32 7.29
CA ALA A 98 13.47 -16.94 7.72
C ALA A 98 12.08 -16.71 8.32
N SER A 99 12.00 -15.94 9.40
CA SER A 99 10.78 -15.21 9.76
C SER A 99 10.82 -13.81 9.18
N LEU A 100 9.64 -13.27 8.89
CA LEU A 100 9.49 -11.86 8.50
C LEU A 100 8.85 -11.13 9.69
N ALA A 101 9.61 -10.25 10.33
CA ALA A 101 9.06 -9.36 11.34
C ALA A 101 8.58 -8.08 10.66
N GLN A 102 7.31 -7.73 10.85
CA GLN A 102 6.68 -6.51 10.34
C GLN A 102 6.14 -5.70 11.51
N TRP A 103 6.16 -4.37 11.39
CA TRP A 103 5.68 -3.47 12.45
C TRP A 103 4.79 -2.35 11.90
N SER A 104 3.82 -1.94 12.72
CA SER A 104 2.92 -0.83 12.41
C SER A 104 3.49 0.51 12.83
N ASP A 105 4.24 0.51 13.93
CA ASP A 105 4.86 1.68 14.52
C ASP A 105 6.31 1.37 14.89
N SER A 106 7.13 2.41 14.89
CA SER A 106 8.54 2.30 15.24
C SER A 106 9.12 3.62 15.70
N ALA A 107 10.10 3.54 16.59
CA ALA A 107 10.91 4.67 17.01
C ALA A 107 12.40 4.34 16.84
N CYS A 108 13.19 5.36 16.52
CA CYS A 108 14.65 5.28 16.41
C CYS A 108 15.29 6.06 17.56
N ASP A 109 16.52 5.70 17.94
CA ASP A 109 17.34 6.46 18.91
C ASP A 109 16.61 6.77 20.23
N LEU A 110 15.97 5.76 20.82
CA LEU A 110 15.21 5.88 22.08
C LEU A 110 15.88 5.13 23.23
N GLU A 111 15.46 5.44 24.46
CA GLU A 111 15.83 4.68 25.64
C GLU A 111 14.67 3.79 26.10
N VAL A 112 14.93 2.49 26.25
CA VAL A 112 13.99 1.53 26.83
C VAL A 112 14.58 1.06 28.15
N GLY A 113 13.93 1.38 29.27
CA GLY A 113 14.44 1.01 30.60
C GLY A 113 15.87 1.52 30.87
N HIS A 114 16.17 2.76 30.47
CA HIS A 114 17.52 3.37 30.56
C HIS A 114 18.60 2.69 29.72
N VAL A 115 18.21 1.90 28.72
CA VAL A 115 19.10 1.25 27.77
C VAL A 115 18.87 1.89 26.40
N PRO A 116 19.86 2.56 25.80
CA PRO A 116 19.70 3.14 24.47
C PRO A 116 19.59 2.01 23.44
N VAL A 117 18.63 2.12 22.54
CA VAL A 117 18.37 1.15 21.49
C VAL A 117 18.30 1.87 20.15
N ASP A 118 18.95 1.31 19.14
CA ASP A 118 18.99 1.95 17.82
C ASP A 118 17.61 2.01 17.18
N PHE A 119 16.75 1.01 17.42
CA PHE A 119 15.41 0.92 16.85
C PHE A 119 14.47 0.04 17.70
N LEU A 120 13.26 0.51 17.94
CA LEU A 120 12.15 -0.24 18.54
C LEU A 120 11.00 -0.32 17.53
N ALA A 121 10.45 -1.52 17.36
CA ALA A 121 9.32 -1.80 16.49
C ALA A 121 8.17 -2.46 17.25
N GLU A 122 6.94 -2.03 16.99
CA GLU A 122 5.72 -2.67 17.48
C GLU A 122 5.22 -3.69 16.44
N THR A 123 5.54 -4.96 16.66
CA THR A 123 5.16 -6.06 15.77
C THR A 123 3.87 -6.73 16.22
N GLY A 124 3.28 -7.57 15.36
CA GLY A 124 2.12 -8.38 15.74
C GLY A 124 2.40 -9.39 16.88
N GLU A 125 3.67 -9.70 17.14
CA GLU A 125 4.10 -10.59 18.23
C GLU A 125 4.54 -9.80 19.49
N GLY A 126 4.40 -8.47 19.47
CA GLY A 126 4.84 -7.55 20.51
C GLY A 126 6.06 -6.73 20.10
N GLN A 127 6.75 -6.18 21.09
CA GLN A 127 7.89 -5.31 20.87
C GLN A 127 9.11 -6.08 20.33
N LEU A 128 9.77 -5.51 19.31
CA LEU A 128 11.02 -6.00 18.76
C LEU A 128 12.06 -4.87 18.81
N LEU A 129 13.18 -5.14 19.48
CA LEU A 129 14.36 -4.30 19.45
C LEU A 129 15.27 -4.71 18.29
N ILE A 130 15.77 -3.73 17.55
CA ILE A 130 16.78 -3.94 16.51
C ILE A 130 18.02 -3.10 16.86
N GLU A 131 19.15 -3.76 17.08
CA GLU A 131 20.43 -3.12 17.37
C GLU A 131 21.34 -3.17 16.14
N LEU A 132 21.89 -2.03 15.73
CA LEU A 132 22.70 -1.88 14.52
C LEU A 132 24.20 -1.81 14.88
N SER A 133 24.92 -2.88 14.58
CA SER A 133 26.37 -2.92 14.73
C SER A 133 27.05 -2.51 13.43
N VAL A 134 27.78 -1.39 13.43
CA VAL A 134 28.60 -0.97 12.28
C VAL A 134 30.08 -1.26 12.58
N PRO A 135 30.79 -2.07 11.77
CA PRO A 135 32.21 -2.35 11.96
C PRO A 135 33.03 -1.07 12.10
N GLY A 136 33.81 -0.94 13.18
CA GLY A 136 34.62 0.24 13.46
C GLY A 136 33.89 1.40 14.18
N LEU A 137 32.58 1.28 14.40
CA LEU A 137 31.81 2.19 15.25
C LEU A 137 31.62 1.57 16.65
N PRO A 138 31.89 2.31 17.74
CA PRO A 138 31.60 1.82 19.09
C PRO A 138 30.11 1.50 19.26
N ARG A 139 29.82 0.41 19.97
CA ARG A 139 28.45 0.06 20.33
C ARG A 139 27.87 1.06 21.31
N THR A 140 26.61 1.39 21.11
CA THR A 140 25.79 2.24 22.00
C THR A 140 25.41 1.46 23.25
N THR A 141 25.12 0.16 23.11
CA THR A 141 24.71 -0.70 24.22
C THR A 141 25.43 -2.06 24.21
N THR A 142 25.68 -2.62 25.41
CA THR A 142 26.25 -3.96 25.54
C THR A 142 25.17 -5.05 25.45
N PRO A 143 25.48 -6.24 24.91
CA PRO A 143 24.51 -7.33 24.80
C PRO A 143 23.89 -7.74 26.15
N GLU A 144 24.62 -7.60 27.25
CA GLU A 144 24.14 -7.91 28.60
C GLU A 144 23.02 -6.96 29.03
N ARG A 145 23.16 -5.65 28.74
CA ARG A 145 22.12 -4.65 29.03
C ARG A 145 20.87 -4.87 28.17
N LEU A 146 21.04 -5.25 26.90
CA LEU A 146 19.91 -5.60 26.03
C LEU A 146 19.16 -6.84 26.53
N ARG A 147 19.88 -7.90 26.93
CA ARG A 147 19.25 -9.11 27.50
C ARG A 147 18.49 -8.83 28.79
N ALA A 148 18.95 -7.88 29.60
CA ALA A 148 18.27 -7.48 30.83
C ALA A 148 16.87 -6.89 30.59
N LEU A 149 16.58 -6.37 29.39
CA LEU A 149 15.26 -5.87 29.02
C LEU A 149 14.22 -6.98 28.83
N GLN A 150 14.66 -8.24 28.62
CA GLN A 150 13.78 -9.39 28.35
C GLN A 150 12.83 -9.22 27.15
N LEU A 151 13.18 -8.30 26.24
CA LEU A 151 12.47 -8.06 25.00
C LEU A 151 13.16 -8.78 23.83
N PRO A 152 12.39 -9.31 22.85
CA PRO A 152 12.95 -9.81 21.61
C PRO A 152 13.92 -8.80 21.00
N THR A 153 15.18 -9.20 20.81
CA THR A 153 16.24 -8.30 20.35
C THR A 153 17.02 -8.95 19.23
N LEU A 154 16.93 -8.36 18.04
CA LEU A 154 17.66 -8.75 16.85
C LEU A 154 18.86 -7.83 16.65
N GLU A 155 20.05 -8.39 16.63
CA GLU A 155 21.25 -7.66 16.26
C GLU A 155 21.51 -7.83 14.76
N VAL A 156 21.78 -6.72 14.08
CA VAL A 156 22.14 -6.68 12.68
C VAL A 156 23.52 -6.06 12.53
N GLU A 157 24.46 -6.83 12.00
CA GLU A 157 25.78 -6.34 11.63
C GLU A 157 25.73 -5.74 10.22
N LEU A 158 25.91 -4.43 10.10
CA LEU A 158 25.95 -3.77 8.80
C LEU A 158 27.29 -4.01 8.12
N PRO A 159 27.36 -4.09 6.78
CA PRO A 159 28.63 -4.11 6.07
C PRO A 159 29.49 -2.87 6.39
N PRO A 160 30.83 -2.97 6.28
CA PRO A 160 31.70 -1.80 6.35
C PRO A 160 31.21 -0.68 5.41
N PRO A 161 31.31 0.61 5.80
CA PRO A 161 30.82 1.71 4.95
C PRO A 161 31.47 1.79 3.56
N ALA A 162 32.63 1.14 3.35
CA ALA A 162 33.29 1.07 2.06
C ALA A 162 32.55 0.17 1.05
N ASP A 163 31.73 -0.76 1.53
CA ASP A 163 31.04 -1.79 0.74
C ASP A 163 29.58 -1.43 0.40
N ILE A 164 29.12 -0.26 0.85
CA ILE A 164 27.78 0.27 0.58
C ILE A 164 27.91 1.44 -0.38
N HIS A 165 27.15 1.47 -1.47
CA HIS A 165 27.19 2.54 -2.48
C HIS A 165 25.89 3.34 -2.59
N GLY A 166 24.81 2.86 -1.99
CA GLY A 166 23.54 3.57 -1.89
C GLY A 166 22.48 2.79 -1.11
N PHE A 167 21.22 3.22 -1.21
CA PHE A 167 20.13 2.57 -0.49
C PHE A 167 19.82 1.15 -0.99
N SER A 168 20.13 0.81 -2.24
CA SER A 168 19.89 -0.54 -2.78
C SER A 168 20.72 -1.59 -2.03
N ASP A 169 22.04 -1.39 -1.94
CA ASP A 169 22.96 -2.29 -1.21
C ASP A 169 22.59 -2.39 0.27
N LEU A 170 22.22 -1.25 0.86
CA LEU A 170 21.80 -1.18 2.25
C LEU A 170 20.51 -1.96 2.50
N ARG A 171 19.48 -1.81 1.65
CA ARG A 171 18.22 -2.57 1.76
C ARG A 171 18.47 -4.06 1.64
N GLN A 172 19.30 -4.49 0.69
CA GLN A 172 19.63 -5.89 0.52
C GLN A 172 20.31 -6.50 1.76
N SER A 173 21.31 -5.80 2.32
CA SER A 173 22.04 -6.28 3.50
C SER A 173 21.22 -6.17 4.80
N LEU A 174 20.46 -5.09 4.97
CA LEU A 174 19.68 -4.83 6.18
C LEU A 174 18.36 -5.60 6.22
N LEU A 175 17.57 -5.61 5.15
CA LEU A 175 16.22 -6.17 5.17
C LEU A 175 16.16 -7.65 4.82
N HIS A 176 17.05 -8.10 3.93
CA HIS A 176 16.90 -9.41 3.28
C HIS A 176 17.96 -10.44 3.66
N SER A 177 19.23 -10.04 3.81
CA SER A 177 20.30 -10.97 4.18
C SER A 177 20.08 -11.58 5.55
N LEU A 178 20.32 -12.87 5.73
CA LEU A 178 20.26 -13.51 7.06
C LEU A 178 21.64 -13.69 7.68
N ALA A 179 22.69 -13.68 6.85
CA ALA A 179 24.06 -13.99 7.27
C ALA A 179 24.63 -13.00 8.29
N ASN A 180 24.07 -11.79 8.34
CA ASN A 180 24.51 -10.70 9.21
C ASN A 180 23.54 -10.43 10.37
N LYS A 181 22.68 -11.39 10.71
CA LYS A 181 21.64 -11.23 11.73
C LYS A 181 21.72 -12.32 12.78
N ARG A 182 21.56 -11.93 14.05
CA ARG A 182 21.50 -12.87 15.16
C ARG A 182 20.58 -12.38 16.27
N TRP A 183 19.92 -13.31 16.94
CA TRP A 183 19.12 -12.99 18.12
C TRP A 183 20.02 -12.79 19.35
N VAL A 184 19.91 -11.63 19.99
CA VAL A 184 20.52 -11.36 21.30
C VAL A 184 19.62 -11.90 22.42
N PHE A 185 18.31 -11.73 22.25
CA PHE A 185 17.27 -12.31 23.07
C PHE A 185 16.12 -12.76 22.18
N HIS A 186 15.73 -14.03 22.25
CA HIS A 186 14.84 -14.65 21.28
C HIS A 186 13.35 -14.57 21.72
N PRO A 187 12.39 -14.33 20.80
CA PRO A 187 10.94 -14.23 21.11
C PRO A 187 10.36 -15.41 21.89
N ALA A 188 10.84 -16.63 21.63
CA ALA A 188 10.42 -17.83 22.35
C ALA A 188 10.67 -17.78 23.86
N HIS A 189 11.64 -16.98 24.34
CA HIS A 189 11.86 -16.77 25.77
C HIS A 189 10.83 -15.80 26.38
N SER A 190 10.36 -14.81 25.61
CA SER A 190 9.30 -13.89 26.04
C SER A 190 7.94 -14.59 26.17
N LEU A 191 7.63 -15.52 25.26
CA LEU A 191 6.38 -16.31 25.30
C LEU A 191 6.32 -17.30 26.48
N ALA A 192 7.48 -17.77 26.98
CA ALA A 192 7.55 -18.64 28.16
C ALA A 192 7.37 -17.85 29.47
N ALA A 193 7.83 -16.60 29.52
CA ALA A 193 7.70 -15.74 30.70
C ALA A 193 6.27 -15.18 30.89
N GLY A 194 5.52 -14.99 29.80
CA GLY A 194 4.14 -14.46 29.82
C GLY A 194 3.08 -15.37 30.44
N ARG A 195 3.39 -16.63 30.77
CA ARG A 195 2.45 -17.56 31.44
C ARG A 195 2.43 -17.48 32.96
N HIS A 196 3.31 -16.69 33.58
CA HIS A 196 3.43 -16.63 35.05
C HIS A 196 3.10 -15.29 35.72
N ASN A 197 2.71 -14.25 34.98
CA ASN A 197 2.33 -12.96 35.57
C ASN A 197 0.92 -12.50 35.17
N GLY A 198 -0.08 -13.16 35.77
CA GLY A 198 -1.48 -12.76 35.68
C GLY A 198 -2.27 -13.19 36.91
N SER A 199 -1.91 -12.67 38.10
CA SER A 199 -2.74 -12.73 39.31
C SER A 199 -2.75 -11.36 39.97
N HIS A 200 -3.83 -10.61 39.76
CA HIS A 200 -4.65 -10.00 40.82
C HIS A 200 -5.69 -9.05 40.21
N TYR A 201 -6.85 -9.60 39.84
CA TYR A 201 -8.13 -8.91 39.98
C TYR A 201 -9.16 -9.97 40.37
N GLN A 202 -9.57 -9.92 41.64
CA GLN A 202 -10.70 -10.68 42.16
C GLN A 202 -11.99 -10.05 41.62
N ALA A 203 -12.78 -10.83 40.89
CA ALA A 203 -14.20 -10.57 40.70
C ALA A 203 -14.93 -11.91 40.62
N ALA A 204 -16.05 -11.98 41.35
CA ALA A 204 -16.77 -13.17 41.75
C ALA A 204 -17.30 -14.03 40.58
N GLU A 205 -17.30 -15.34 40.79
CA GLU A 205 -18.14 -16.28 40.04
C GLU A 205 -19.62 -15.89 40.20
N PRO A 206 -20.43 -16.12 39.15
CA PRO A 206 -21.42 -17.16 39.33
C PRO A 206 -21.54 -18.12 38.13
N GLU A 207 -21.55 -19.39 38.49
CA GLU A 207 -22.34 -20.51 37.95
C GLU A 207 -22.58 -20.63 36.43
N ALA A 208 -22.01 -21.70 35.88
CA ALA A 208 -22.37 -22.28 34.61
C ALA A 208 -23.79 -22.86 34.58
N PRO A 209 -24.40 -22.91 33.39
CA PRO A 209 -25.17 -24.10 33.00
C PRO A 209 -24.44 -24.89 31.91
N ARG A 210 -24.37 -26.20 32.15
CA ARG A 210 -23.91 -27.24 31.25
C ARG A 210 -24.77 -27.37 29.99
N ALA A 211 -24.06 -27.55 28.87
CA ALA A 211 -24.32 -28.49 27.77
C ALA A 211 -25.62 -28.37 26.95
N GLN A 212 -25.47 -27.91 25.71
CA GLN A 212 -26.02 -28.62 24.56
C GLN A 212 -24.95 -28.77 23.47
N ALA A 213 -24.74 -30.02 23.08
CA ALA A 213 -23.92 -30.41 21.95
C ALA A 213 -24.63 -30.01 20.64
N LEU A 214 -23.89 -29.41 19.72
CA LEU A 214 -24.21 -29.46 18.29
C LEU A 214 -22.91 -29.50 17.49
N GLU A 215 -22.66 -30.71 17.00
CA GLU A 215 -22.20 -31.01 15.65
C GLU A 215 -20.85 -30.42 15.20
N ALA A 216 -19.87 -31.32 15.21
CA ALA A 216 -18.71 -31.28 14.33
C ALA A 216 -19.18 -31.11 12.87
N SER A 217 -19.12 -29.88 12.36
CA SER A 217 -19.25 -29.63 10.93
C SER A 217 -17.96 -30.10 10.27
N ALA A 218 -18.06 -31.19 9.52
CA ALA A 218 -17.00 -31.69 8.66
C ALA A 218 -16.50 -30.56 7.74
N PRO A 219 -15.19 -30.49 7.44
CA PRO A 219 -14.67 -29.52 6.49
C PRO A 219 -15.34 -29.73 5.13
N SER A 220 -16.06 -28.71 4.66
CA SER A 220 -16.70 -28.71 3.34
C SER A 220 -15.66 -28.96 2.24
N PRO A 221 -15.93 -29.80 1.22
CA PRO A 221 -14.92 -30.25 0.24
C PRO A 221 -14.48 -29.20 -0.80
N TRP A 222 -14.79 -27.92 -0.60
CA TRP A 222 -14.67 -26.89 -1.64
C TRP A 222 -13.86 -25.69 -1.19
N ASN A 223 -12.59 -25.95 -0.83
CA ASN A 223 -11.55 -24.96 -1.00
C ASN A 223 -10.50 -25.57 -1.93
N PRO A 224 -10.49 -25.25 -3.24
CA PRO A 224 -9.33 -25.56 -4.04
C PRO A 224 -8.16 -24.83 -3.40
N ALA A 225 -7.07 -25.57 -3.18
CA ALA A 225 -5.91 -25.24 -2.37
C ALA A 225 -5.04 -24.09 -2.93
N LEU A 226 -5.66 -22.97 -3.32
CA LEU A 226 -5.03 -21.79 -3.91
C LEU A 226 -5.52 -20.44 -3.34
N SER A 227 -6.38 -20.38 -2.31
CA SER A 227 -6.99 -19.09 -1.88
C SER A 227 -6.76 -18.66 -0.42
N PHE A 228 -5.95 -19.38 0.38
CA PHE A 228 -5.57 -18.90 1.73
C PHE A 228 -4.23 -18.15 1.77
N ALA A 229 -3.42 -18.27 0.71
CA ALA A 229 -2.14 -17.55 0.59
C ALA A 229 -2.29 -16.09 0.14
N ASP A 230 -3.46 -15.66 -0.37
CA ASP A 230 -3.65 -14.33 -0.95
C ASP A 230 -4.16 -13.26 0.03
N SER A 231 -4.98 -13.60 1.02
CA SER A 231 -5.62 -12.58 1.87
C SER A 231 -4.72 -12.05 2.98
N THR A 232 -3.83 -12.88 3.55
CA THR A 232 -2.81 -12.45 4.50
C THR A 232 -1.71 -11.64 3.82
N CYS A 233 -1.25 -12.08 2.65
CA CYS A 233 -0.31 -11.33 1.82
C CYS A 233 -0.93 -9.99 1.40
N PHE A 234 -2.16 -10.00 0.89
CA PHE A 234 -2.86 -8.77 0.53
C PHE A 234 -3.07 -7.83 1.72
N ARG A 235 -3.38 -8.35 2.90
CA ARG A 235 -3.51 -7.53 4.12
C ARG A 235 -2.23 -6.77 4.45
N GLN A 236 -1.08 -7.41 4.22
CA GLN A 236 0.25 -6.89 4.51
C GLN A 236 0.80 -5.92 3.45
N LEU A 237 0.15 -5.84 2.28
CA LEU A 237 0.53 -4.91 1.23
C LEU A 237 0.30 -3.45 1.64
N ALA A 238 1.20 -2.57 1.21
CA ALA A 238 0.99 -1.13 1.26
C ALA A 238 -0.25 -0.74 0.44
N VAL A 239 -0.86 0.42 0.71
CA VAL A 239 -2.05 0.87 -0.03
C VAL A 239 -1.78 0.93 -1.55
N THR A 240 -0.59 1.36 -1.97
CA THR A 240 -0.18 1.37 -3.38
C THR A 240 -0.07 -0.02 -4.00
N GLU A 241 0.45 -1.00 -3.25
CA GLU A 241 0.55 -2.39 -3.73
C GLU A 241 -0.81 -3.10 -3.72
N LYS A 242 -1.68 -2.77 -2.75
CA LYS A 242 -3.11 -3.19 -2.77
C LYS A 242 -3.81 -2.64 -3.99
N LEU A 243 -3.55 -1.38 -4.34
CA LEU A 243 -4.05 -0.78 -5.56
C LEU A 243 -3.52 -1.52 -6.79
N GLU A 244 -2.22 -1.78 -6.92
CA GLU A 244 -1.66 -2.53 -8.06
C GLU A 244 -2.28 -3.94 -8.21
N VAL A 245 -2.49 -4.65 -7.10
CA VAL A 245 -3.17 -5.95 -7.11
C VAL A 245 -4.61 -5.80 -7.59
N LEU A 246 -5.35 -4.84 -7.03
CA LEU A 246 -6.74 -4.59 -7.42
C LEU A 246 -6.87 -4.07 -8.85
N GLU A 247 -5.91 -3.29 -9.34
CA GLU A 247 -5.86 -2.80 -10.72
C GLU A 247 -5.73 -3.98 -11.68
N LYS A 248 -4.88 -4.95 -11.33
CA LYS A 248 -4.74 -6.21 -12.07
C LYS A 248 -5.97 -7.10 -11.96
N GLU A 249 -6.66 -7.12 -10.82
CA GLU A 249 -7.87 -7.92 -10.63
C GLU A 249 -9.11 -7.33 -11.32
N MET A 250 -9.19 -5.99 -11.35
CA MET A 250 -10.24 -5.22 -12.02
C MET A 250 -9.97 -5.09 -13.52
N ASP A 251 -8.76 -5.41 -13.98
CA ASP A 251 -8.25 -5.22 -15.35
C ASP A 251 -8.31 -3.74 -15.80
N LEU A 252 -8.16 -2.81 -14.84
CA LEU A 252 -8.27 -1.37 -15.02
C LEU A 252 -7.39 -0.64 -13.99
N PRO A 253 -6.68 0.45 -14.37
CA PRO A 253 -5.98 1.28 -13.41
C PRO A 253 -6.96 2.02 -12.49
N CYS A 254 -6.53 2.35 -11.27
CA CYS A 254 -7.39 2.85 -10.17
C CYS A 254 -8.07 4.17 -10.52
N ASP A 255 -7.43 5.01 -11.34
CA ASP A 255 -7.99 6.26 -11.80
C ASP A 255 -9.18 6.07 -12.76
N ARG A 256 -9.25 4.91 -13.42
CA ARG A 256 -10.29 4.46 -14.34
C ARG A 256 -11.25 3.43 -13.74
N TRP A 257 -11.22 3.20 -12.42
CA TRP A 257 -12.20 2.34 -11.78
C TRP A 257 -13.62 2.93 -11.88
N PRO A 258 -14.64 2.11 -12.19
CA PRO A 258 -16.00 2.58 -12.39
C PRO A 258 -16.65 3.17 -11.14
N ALA A 259 -17.61 4.07 -11.32
CA ALA A 259 -18.29 4.76 -10.20
C ALA A 259 -19.00 3.81 -9.22
N TYR A 260 -19.35 2.59 -9.65
CA TYR A 260 -19.99 1.59 -8.78
C TYR A 260 -19.05 0.95 -7.76
N VAL A 261 -17.75 1.24 -7.78
CA VAL A 261 -16.79 0.91 -6.70
C VAL A 261 -16.30 2.16 -5.95
N ASP A 262 -17.05 3.27 -6.02
CA ASP A 262 -16.76 4.53 -5.33
C ASP A 262 -18.02 5.09 -4.63
N ILE A 263 -18.76 4.23 -3.94
CA ILE A 263 -20.06 4.55 -3.37
C ILE A 263 -19.90 5.03 -1.92
N GLU A 264 -20.49 6.17 -1.57
CA GLU A 264 -20.59 6.63 -0.19
C GLU A 264 -21.48 5.74 0.67
N VAL A 265 -20.90 5.16 1.71
CA VAL A 265 -21.61 4.28 2.66
C VAL A 265 -21.25 4.60 4.10
N ARG A 266 -22.23 4.45 4.99
CA ARG A 266 -22.05 4.65 6.42
C ARG A 266 -21.13 3.56 6.99
N GLY A 267 -20.08 3.97 7.68
CA GLY A 267 -19.12 3.05 8.30
C GLY A 267 -17.97 2.64 7.37
N GLU A 268 -17.83 3.25 6.19
CA GLU A 268 -16.73 2.96 5.24
C GLU A 268 -15.32 3.12 5.81
N GLN A 269 -15.14 4.02 6.79
CA GLN A 269 -13.85 4.22 7.47
C GLN A 269 -13.41 2.98 8.27
N THR A 270 -14.32 2.04 8.50
CA THR A 270 -14.03 0.81 9.25
C THR A 270 -12.91 0.00 8.64
N PHE A 271 -12.68 0.09 7.32
CA PHE A 271 -11.68 -0.70 6.63
C PHE A 271 -10.27 -0.07 6.63
N GLY A 272 -10.11 1.15 7.16
CA GLY A 272 -8.81 1.82 7.29
C GLY A 272 -8.11 2.13 5.97
N VAL A 273 -8.84 2.08 4.85
CA VAL A 273 -8.37 2.36 3.49
C VAL A 273 -9.40 3.22 2.76
N ASP A 274 -9.00 3.82 1.64
CA ASP A 274 -9.94 4.54 0.77
C ASP A 274 -11.10 3.63 0.35
N ARG A 275 -12.30 4.21 0.24
CA ARG A 275 -13.54 3.48 -0.09
C ARG A 275 -13.38 2.62 -1.34
N ARG A 276 -12.64 3.13 -2.32
CA ARG A 276 -12.45 2.49 -3.62
C ARG A 276 -11.69 1.19 -3.50
N VAL A 277 -10.71 1.14 -2.60
CA VAL A 277 -9.84 -0.03 -2.41
C VAL A 277 -10.68 -1.22 -1.93
N TRP A 278 -11.43 -1.07 -0.84
CA TRP A 278 -12.18 -2.19 -0.30
C TRP A 278 -13.42 -2.52 -1.15
N GLN A 279 -14.06 -1.53 -1.79
CA GLN A 279 -15.19 -1.78 -2.68
C GLN A 279 -14.77 -2.48 -3.98
N ALA A 280 -13.62 -2.12 -4.56
CA ALA A 280 -13.06 -2.81 -5.72
C ALA A 280 -12.67 -4.26 -5.39
N ASP A 281 -12.13 -4.52 -4.20
CA ASP A 281 -11.83 -5.88 -3.72
C ASP A 281 -13.09 -6.74 -3.60
N VAL A 282 -14.16 -6.19 -3.02
CA VAL A 282 -15.46 -6.89 -2.97
C VAL A 282 -15.98 -7.16 -4.38
N PHE A 283 -15.94 -6.17 -5.25
CA PHE A 283 -16.49 -6.28 -6.60
C PHE A 283 -15.70 -7.29 -7.45
N SER A 284 -14.36 -7.19 -7.48
CA SER A 284 -13.49 -8.09 -8.25
C SER A 284 -13.69 -9.54 -7.80
N ARG A 285 -13.80 -9.77 -6.49
CA ARG A 285 -13.88 -11.11 -5.90
C ARG A 285 -15.27 -11.73 -6.01
N PHE A 286 -16.32 -11.01 -5.63
CA PHE A 286 -17.66 -11.59 -5.47
C PHE A 286 -18.55 -11.36 -6.70
N VAL A 287 -18.24 -10.38 -7.55
CA VAL A 287 -19.09 -10.00 -8.69
C VAL A 287 -18.41 -10.34 -10.02
N GLN A 288 -17.14 -9.97 -10.24
CA GLN A 288 -16.45 -10.08 -11.53
C GLN A 288 -15.91 -11.49 -11.83
N LYS A 289 -15.26 -12.17 -10.86
CA LYS A 289 -14.59 -13.48 -11.04
C LYS A 289 -15.54 -14.70 -11.11
N VAL A 290 -16.81 -14.50 -11.46
CA VAL A 290 -17.83 -15.55 -11.50
C VAL A 290 -17.80 -16.31 -12.84
N HIS A 291 -17.28 -17.54 -12.85
CA HIS A 291 -17.18 -18.39 -14.06
C HIS A 291 -18.52 -19.05 -14.49
N PRO A 292 -18.78 -19.19 -15.81
CA PRO A 292 -19.95 -19.91 -16.31
C PRO A 292 -19.87 -21.42 -15.97
N GLY A 293 -20.92 -21.97 -15.35
CA GLY A 293 -21.10 -23.43 -15.18
C GLY A 293 -21.03 -23.98 -13.76
N VAL A 294 -20.64 -23.18 -12.75
CA VAL A 294 -20.53 -23.63 -11.35
C VAL A 294 -21.58 -22.93 -10.50
N GLY A 295 -22.71 -23.60 -10.24
CA GLY A 295 -23.68 -23.25 -9.19
C GLY A 295 -24.36 -21.87 -9.24
N GLU A 296 -25.41 -21.70 -8.43
CA GLU A 296 -25.95 -20.37 -8.13
C GLU A 296 -24.93 -19.63 -7.25
N ASN A 297 -24.23 -18.64 -7.81
CA ASN A 297 -23.26 -17.83 -7.06
C ASN A 297 -23.97 -16.87 -6.12
N MET A 298 -24.28 -17.39 -4.93
CA MET A 298 -24.95 -16.70 -3.85
C MET A 298 -23.99 -16.49 -2.68
N PHE A 299 -24.00 -15.30 -2.09
CA PHE A 299 -23.19 -14.95 -0.92
C PHE A 299 -23.94 -14.02 0.03
N SER A 300 -23.58 -14.00 1.31
CA SER A 300 -24.21 -13.16 2.33
C SER A 300 -23.34 -11.97 2.73
N VAL A 301 -23.92 -11.01 3.47
CA VAL A 301 -23.17 -9.92 4.11
C VAL A 301 -22.09 -10.50 5.02
N ALA A 302 -22.40 -11.53 5.81
CA ALA A 302 -21.42 -12.16 6.70
C ALA A 302 -20.22 -12.75 5.93
N ALA A 303 -20.44 -13.34 4.75
CA ALA A 303 -19.36 -13.87 3.92
C ALA A 303 -18.42 -12.77 3.41
N VAL A 304 -18.97 -11.65 2.93
CA VAL A 304 -18.18 -10.50 2.45
C VAL A 304 -17.46 -9.82 3.61
N SER A 305 -18.14 -9.59 4.73
CA SER A 305 -17.52 -9.04 5.94
C SER A 305 -16.41 -9.96 6.47
N GLY A 306 -16.60 -11.28 6.43
CA GLY A 306 -15.59 -12.27 6.80
C GLY A 306 -14.36 -12.19 5.88
N TRP A 307 -14.56 -12.04 4.57
CA TRP A 307 -13.47 -11.83 3.61
C TRP A 307 -12.69 -10.54 3.89
N LEU A 308 -13.39 -9.42 4.07
CA LEU A 308 -12.76 -8.13 4.35
C LEU A 308 -12.03 -8.12 5.70
N LYS A 309 -12.55 -8.81 6.73
CA LYS A 309 -11.87 -9.01 8.02
C LYS A 309 -10.51 -9.68 7.89
N ASN A 310 -10.36 -10.53 6.89
CA ASN A 310 -9.11 -11.24 6.63
C ASN A 310 -8.12 -10.40 5.80
N ARG A 311 -8.58 -9.34 5.13
CA ARG A 311 -7.79 -8.51 4.20
C ARG A 311 -7.51 -7.09 4.68
N TYR A 312 -8.32 -6.57 5.58
CA TYR A 312 -8.22 -5.21 6.10
C TYR A 312 -8.17 -5.22 7.62
N LEU A 313 -7.41 -4.30 8.21
CA LEU A 313 -7.45 -4.06 9.65
C LEU A 313 -8.70 -3.22 9.92
N LEU A 314 -9.63 -3.79 10.69
CA LEU A 314 -10.88 -3.10 10.97
C LEU A 314 -10.73 -2.18 12.18
N ASP A 315 -10.98 -0.89 11.98
CA ASP A 315 -11.15 0.07 13.07
C ASP A 315 -12.64 0.38 13.20
N ARG A 316 -13.34 -0.16 14.20
CA ARG A 316 -14.80 -0.08 14.25
C ARG A 316 -15.24 1.19 14.98
N PRO A 317 -15.75 2.23 14.28
CA PRO A 317 -16.25 3.44 14.94
C PRO A 317 -17.50 3.16 15.77
N PHE A 318 -18.25 2.09 15.46
CA PHE A 318 -19.41 1.62 16.22
C PHE A 318 -19.66 0.11 15.99
N PRO A 319 -20.40 -0.57 16.89
CA PRO A 319 -20.72 -1.98 16.72
C PRO A 319 -21.43 -2.27 15.39
N GLY A 320 -20.90 -3.21 14.61
CA GLY A 320 -21.48 -3.63 13.33
C GLY A 320 -21.22 -2.67 12.16
N ALA A 321 -20.34 -1.68 12.31
CA ALA A 321 -20.02 -0.71 11.25
C ALA A 321 -19.56 -1.37 9.93
N ASP A 322 -18.80 -2.47 10.02
CA ASP A 322 -18.35 -3.27 8.88
C ASP A 322 -19.54 -3.91 8.13
N SER A 323 -20.43 -4.58 8.85
CA SER A 323 -21.60 -5.23 8.25
C SER A 323 -22.58 -4.21 7.66
N ILE A 324 -22.73 -3.04 8.29
CA ILE A 324 -23.57 -1.95 7.78
C ILE A 324 -22.98 -1.36 6.48
N ALA A 325 -21.68 -1.10 6.45
CA ALA A 325 -21.00 -0.59 5.26
C ALA A 325 -21.09 -1.59 4.09
N VAL A 326 -20.85 -2.88 4.36
CA VAL A 326 -20.97 -3.95 3.36
C VAL A 326 -22.41 -4.07 2.87
N HIS A 327 -23.40 -4.12 3.76
CA HIS A 327 -24.80 -4.22 3.37
C HIS A 327 -25.22 -3.05 2.47
N GLN A 328 -24.89 -1.81 2.85
CA GLN A 328 -25.22 -0.63 2.05
C GLN A 328 -24.57 -0.66 0.67
N PHE A 329 -23.32 -1.10 0.59
CA PHE A 329 -22.63 -1.27 -0.69
C PHE A 329 -23.32 -2.34 -1.56
N LEU A 330 -23.67 -3.50 -1.00
CA LEU A 330 -24.35 -4.57 -1.73
C LEU A 330 -25.76 -4.15 -2.18
N SER A 331 -26.53 -3.44 -1.34
CA SER A 331 -27.82 -2.86 -1.74
C SER A 331 -27.67 -1.87 -2.90
N ALA A 332 -26.59 -1.08 -2.92
CA ALA A 332 -26.31 -0.15 -4.01
C ALA A 332 -25.93 -0.87 -5.31
N LEU A 333 -25.33 -2.06 -5.23
CA LEU A 333 -25.09 -2.94 -6.38
C LEU A 333 -26.38 -3.64 -6.85
N VAL A 334 -27.33 -3.94 -5.96
CA VAL A 334 -28.67 -4.42 -6.32
C VAL A 334 -29.43 -3.37 -7.12
N GLN A 335 -29.42 -2.11 -6.67
CA GLN A 335 -30.07 -1.00 -7.38
C GLN A 335 -29.51 -0.78 -8.79
N ARG A 336 -28.21 -1.05 -8.98
CA ARG A 336 -27.52 -0.96 -10.27
C ARG A 336 -27.63 -2.22 -11.13
N GLY A 337 -28.38 -3.23 -10.67
CA GLY A 337 -28.65 -4.45 -11.42
C GLY A 337 -27.51 -5.46 -11.45
N PHE A 338 -26.46 -5.30 -10.64
CA PHE A 338 -25.37 -6.28 -10.53
C PHE A 338 -25.76 -7.49 -9.67
N LEU A 339 -26.63 -7.27 -8.69
CA LEU A 339 -27.04 -8.26 -7.70
C LEU A 339 -28.57 -8.35 -7.62
N VAL A 340 -29.08 -9.52 -7.26
CA VAL A 340 -30.47 -9.71 -6.81
C VAL A 340 -30.42 -10.21 -5.38
N GLU A 341 -31.11 -9.50 -4.50
CA GLU A 341 -31.32 -9.90 -3.12
C GLU A 341 -32.41 -10.98 -3.05
N ARG A 342 -32.15 -12.05 -2.30
CA ARG A 342 -33.15 -13.04 -1.92
C ARG A 342 -33.45 -12.90 -0.44
N ASN A 343 -34.75 -12.72 -0.15
CA ASN A 343 -35.24 -12.60 1.21
C ASN A 343 -35.24 -13.98 1.89
N GLY A 344 -34.58 -14.06 3.04
CA GLY A 344 -34.53 -15.16 3.99
C GLY A 344 -34.20 -14.61 5.39
N ASP A 345 -33.88 -15.47 6.37
CA ASP A 345 -33.52 -15.03 7.73
C ASP A 345 -32.24 -14.16 7.76
N GLU A 346 -31.35 -14.32 6.76
CA GLU A 346 -30.23 -13.42 6.49
C GLU A 346 -30.24 -13.03 4.99
N PRO A 347 -29.99 -11.76 4.63
CA PRO A 347 -29.99 -11.33 3.22
C PRO A 347 -28.87 -12.01 2.44
N HIS A 348 -29.25 -12.70 1.36
CA HIS A 348 -28.35 -13.34 0.43
C HIS A 348 -28.41 -12.66 -0.94
N TYR A 349 -27.27 -12.49 -1.58
CA TYR A 349 -27.13 -11.81 -2.86
C TYR A 349 -26.69 -12.79 -3.94
N ARG A 350 -27.35 -12.73 -5.09
CA ARG A 350 -27.01 -13.50 -6.28
C ARG A 350 -26.52 -12.57 -7.39
N VAL A 351 -25.39 -12.90 -8.01
CA VAL A 351 -24.85 -12.11 -9.13
C VAL A 351 -25.73 -12.25 -10.38
N VAL A 352 -26.12 -11.11 -10.96
CA VAL A 352 -26.85 -11.02 -12.22
C VAL A 352 -25.83 -10.97 -13.36
N ARG A 353 -25.76 -12.02 -14.18
CA ARG A 353 -24.72 -12.17 -15.21
C ARG A 353 -24.92 -11.35 -16.49
N THR A 354 -26.07 -10.72 -16.66
CA THR A 354 -26.21 -9.68 -17.68
C THR A 354 -25.53 -8.44 -17.14
N ARG A 355 -24.37 -8.06 -17.72
CA ARG A 355 -23.82 -6.70 -17.63
C ARG A 355 -25.03 -5.75 -17.68
N PRO A 356 -25.33 -4.97 -16.63
CA PRO A 356 -26.24 -3.88 -16.82
C PRO A 356 -25.58 -3.00 -17.88
N ALA A 357 -26.33 -2.66 -18.92
CA ALA A 357 -25.96 -1.58 -19.81
C ALA A 357 -25.95 -0.30 -18.93
N ILE A 358 -24.84 -0.04 -18.26
CA ILE A 358 -24.62 1.22 -17.55
C ILE A 358 -24.20 2.22 -18.62
N ASN A 359 -25.19 2.64 -19.40
CA ASN A 359 -25.23 3.92 -20.06
C ASN A 359 -26.13 4.77 -19.17
N GLU A 360 -25.59 5.39 -18.11
CA GLU A 360 -26.39 6.33 -17.31
C GLU A 360 -26.64 7.63 -18.10
N SER A 361 -25.79 7.96 -19.08
CA SER A 361 -25.97 9.13 -19.95
C SER A 361 -26.47 8.79 -21.36
N GLY A 362 -26.50 7.52 -21.76
CA GLY A 362 -26.70 7.12 -23.16
C GLY A 362 -25.52 7.45 -24.07
N LEU A 363 -24.50 8.18 -23.63
CA LEU A 363 -23.46 8.75 -24.50
C LEU A 363 -22.44 7.71 -24.99
N VAL A 364 -22.11 7.79 -26.27
CA VAL A 364 -21.09 6.96 -26.94
C VAL A 364 -20.04 7.87 -27.56
N TRP A 365 -18.77 7.45 -27.56
CA TRP A 365 -17.71 8.16 -28.26
C TRP A 365 -18.01 8.27 -29.75
N ARG A 366 -17.77 9.44 -30.33
CA ARG A 366 -17.75 9.57 -31.77
C ARG A 366 -16.46 8.93 -32.31
N PRO A 367 -16.53 7.99 -33.26
CA PRO A 367 -15.33 7.43 -33.89
C PRO A 367 -14.57 8.53 -34.64
N HIS A 368 -13.24 8.51 -34.56
CA HIS A 368 -12.35 9.51 -35.18
C HIS A 368 -12.65 10.96 -34.77
N ALA A 369 -13.06 11.17 -33.52
CA ALA A 369 -13.24 12.51 -32.98
C ALA A 369 -11.88 13.22 -32.85
N THR A 370 -11.79 14.43 -33.39
CA THR A 370 -10.60 15.28 -33.29
C THR A 370 -10.90 16.50 -32.44
N LEU A 371 -9.99 16.87 -31.52
CA LEU A 371 -10.11 18.09 -30.72
C LEU A 371 -8.99 19.09 -31.03
N PRO A 372 -9.22 20.10 -31.89
CA PRO A 372 -8.26 21.17 -32.13
C PRO A 372 -8.04 22.04 -30.89
N ALA A 373 -6.81 22.54 -30.71
CA ALA A 373 -6.46 23.47 -29.61
C ALA A 373 -7.33 24.74 -29.59
N SER A 374 -7.76 25.22 -30.77
CA SER A 374 -8.68 26.36 -30.89
C SER A 374 -10.08 26.04 -30.37
N GLN A 375 -10.61 24.84 -30.65
CA GLN A 375 -11.92 24.40 -30.15
C GLN A 375 -11.87 24.12 -28.65
N LEU A 376 -10.82 23.48 -28.14
CA LEU A 376 -10.64 23.25 -26.71
C LEU A 376 -10.76 24.56 -25.93
N ARG A 377 -10.06 25.62 -26.34
CA ARG A 377 -10.07 26.92 -25.66
C ARG A 377 -11.44 27.60 -25.67
N VAL A 378 -12.14 27.57 -26.81
CA VAL A 378 -13.44 28.22 -26.98
C VAL A 378 -14.51 27.45 -26.20
N LEU A 379 -14.59 26.14 -26.40
CA LEU A 379 -15.65 25.30 -25.84
C LEU A 379 -15.44 25.06 -24.33
N SER A 380 -14.20 24.98 -23.84
CA SER A 380 -13.96 24.92 -22.41
C SER A 380 -14.45 26.18 -21.71
N THR A 381 -14.20 27.36 -22.29
CA THR A 381 -14.66 28.64 -21.74
C THR A 381 -16.19 28.73 -21.76
N GLN A 382 -16.82 28.31 -22.87
CA GLN A 382 -18.27 28.30 -23.04
C GLN A 382 -18.98 27.34 -22.07
N ALA A 383 -18.39 26.17 -21.81
CA ALA A 383 -18.87 25.21 -20.81
C ALA A 383 -18.50 25.58 -19.36
N GLY A 384 -17.86 26.73 -19.13
CA GLY A 384 -17.43 27.17 -17.80
C GLY A 384 -16.32 26.31 -17.18
N LEU A 385 -15.56 25.59 -18.01
CA LEU A 385 -14.44 24.74 -17.61
C LEU A 385 -13.15 25.57 -17.53
N ARG A 386 -12.47 25.50 -16.40
CA ARG A 386 -11.11 26.03 -16.23
C ARG A 386 -10.11 24.91 -16.41
N VAL A 387 -9.61 24.76 -17.64
CA VAL A 387 -8.63 23.72 -17.97
C VAL A 387 -7.22 24.20 -17.61
N PRO A 388 -6.53 23.54 -16.66
CA PRO A 388 -5.13 23.82 -16.33
C PRO A 388 -4.19 23.60 -17.52
N VAL A 389 -3.10 24.38 -17.60
CA VAL A 389 -2.14 24.33 -18.73
C VAL A 389 -1.50 22.95 -18.87
N ASP A 390 -1.22 22.27 -17.76
CA ASP A 390 -0.70 20.91 -17.68
C ASP A 390 -1.67 19.84 -18.20
N LEU A 391 -2.97 20.13 -18.27
CA LEU A 391 -3.99 19.22 -18.81
C LEU A 391 -4.37 19.50 -20.27
N VAL A 392 -3.94 20.63 -20.83
CA VAL A 392 -4.21 20.99 -22.23
C VAL A 392 -3.60 19.96 -23.17
N GLN A 393 -2.32 19.63 -22.99
CA GLN A 393 -1.63 18.68 -23.85
C GLN A 393 -2.27 17.28 -23.77
N TRP A 394 -2.60 16.83 -22.56
CA TRP A 394 -3.26 15.54 -22.35
C TRP A 394 -4.64 15.46 -23.03
N LEU A 395 -5.44 16.54 -22.98
CA LEU A 395 -6.75 16.58 -23.66
C LEU A 395 -6.62 16.56 -25.18
N LEU A 396 -5.61 17.24 -25.75
CA LEU A 396 -5.39 17.22 -27.18
C LEU A 396 -4.93 15.83 -27.65
N GLU A 397 -3.98 15.22 -26.94
CA GLU A 397 -3.48 13.87 -27.24
C GLU A 397 -4.57 12.79 -27.08
N SER A 398 -5.50 12.97 -26.14
CA SER A 398 -6.61 12.03 -25.92
C SER A 398 -7.65 12.00 -27.04
N PHE A 399 -7.62 12.97 -27.95
CA PHE A 399 -8.54 13.14 -29.07
C PHE A 399 -7.78 13.42 -30.39
N ASP A 400 -6.55 12.94 -30.51
CA ASP A 400 -5.75 13.02 -31.75
C ASP A 400 -5.86 11.67 -32.49
N ASP A 401 -6.83 11.58 -33.41
CA ASP A 401 -7.20 10.38 -34.19
C ASP A 401 -7.68 9.14 -33.39
N CYS A 402 -7.73 9.23 -32.06
CA CYS A 402 -8.30 8.21 -31.19
C CYS A 402 -9.17 8.85 -30.11
N HIS A 403 -10.14 8.10 -29.57
CA HIS A 403 -10.90 8.53 -28.39
C HIS A 403 -10.28 7.92 -27.12
N PRO A 404 -10.52 8.50 -25.94
CA PRO A 404 -10.04 7.94 -24.68
C PRO A 404 -10.51 6.49 -24.50
N CYS A 405 -9.67 5.66 -23.91
CA CYS A 405 -10.07 4.30 -23.54
C CYS A 405 -11.13 4.35 -22.43
N GLY A 406 -12.22 3.58 -22.56
CA GLY A 406 -13.32 3.51 -21.57
C GLY A 406 -14.61 4.15 -22.09
N THR A 407 -15.60 4.31 -21.21
CA THR A 407 -16.88 4.94 -21.57
C THR A 407 -16.80 6.46 -21.50
N VAL A 408 -17.79 7.15 -22.09
CA VAL A 408 -17.93 8.60 -21.95
C VAL A 408 -18.10 8.98 -20.48
N ASP A 409 -18.87 8.20 -19.72
CA ASP A 409 -19.15 8.43 -18.31
C ASP A 409 -17.89 8.29 -17.42
N ASP A 410 -17.01 7.34 -17.73
CA ASP A 410 -15.72 7.18 -17.04
C ASP A 410 -14.82 8.40 -17.27
N PHE A 411 -14.78 8.88 -18.51
CA PHE A 411 -13.98 10.04 -18.87
C PHE A 411 -14.53 11.33 -18.26
N VAL A 412 -15.86 11.51 -18.25
CA VAL A 412 -16.52 12.64 -17.59
C VAL A 412 -16.15 12.66 -16.10
N SER A 413 -16.19 11.51 -15.43
CA SER A 413 -15.85 11.37 -14.01
C SER A 413 -14.36 11.61 -13.73
N LEU A 414 -13.47 11.17 -14.62
CA LEU A 414 -12.03 11.44 -14.53
C LEU A 414 -11.73 12.93 -14.69
N LEU A 415 -12.25 13.54 -15.76
CA LEU A 415 -12.01 14.94 -16.07
C LEU A 415 -12.62 15.86 -14.99
N SER A 416 -13.81 15.53 -14.48
CA SER A 416 -14.50 16.27 -13.40
C SER A 416 -13.62 16.44 -12.18
N ARG A 417 -12.93 15.37 -11.76
CA ARG A 417 -12.01 15.39 -10.63
C ARG A 417 -10.76 16.21 -10.90
N ARG A 418 -10.17 16.09 -12.11
CA ARG A 418 -8.92 16.78 -12.44
C ARG A 418 -9.08 18.30 -12.53
N ILE A 419 -10.19 18.77 -13.10
CA ILE A 419 -10.44 20.22 -13.28
C ILE A 419 -11.43 20.81 -12.26
N HIS A 420 -11.84 20.00 -11.27
CA HIS A 420 -12.81 20.38 -10.23
C HIS A 420 -14.10 21.00 -10.80
N ALA A 421 -14.61 20.42 -11.90
CA ALA A 421 -15.80 20.93 -12.60
C ALA A 421 -16.96 19.93 -12.52
N PRO A 422 -18.23 20.39 -12.48
CA PRO A 422 -19.38 19.49 -12.46
C PRO A 422 -19.46 18.59 -13.71
N PRO A 423 -19.83 17.30 -13.58
CA PRO A 423 -19.99 16.38 -14.71
C PRO A 423 -20.83 16.92 -15.87
N ARG A 424 -21.94 17.63 -15.56
CA ARG A 424 -22.82 18.26 -16.56
C ARG A 424 -22.10 19.24 -17.49
N ASN A 425 -21.12 19.99 -16.98
CA ASN A 425 -20.36 20.96 -17.78
C ASN A 425 -19.38 20.24 -18.72
N ILE A 426 -18.85 19.10 -18.27
CA ILE A 426 -17.98 18.27 -19.10
C ILE A 426 -18.78 17.55 -20.18
N ILE A 427 -19.95 17.02 -19.84
CA ILE A 427 -20.86 16.44 -20.84
C ILE A 427 -21.23 17.47 -21.91
N ALA A 428 -21.61 18.69 -21.50
CA ALA A 428 -21.89 19.78 -22.43
C ALA A 428 -20.68 20.09 -23.34
N PHE A 429 -19.49 20.17 -22.76
CA PHE A 429 -18.25 20.33 -23.53
C PHE A 429 -18.03 19.19 -24.54
N LEU A 430 -18.19 17.93 -24.12
CA LEU A 430 -17.97 16.77 -24.99
C LEU A 430 -18.98 16.70 -26.15
N LEU A 431 -20.24 17.08 -25.89
CA LEU A 431 -21.30 17.16 -26.89
C LEU A 431 -21.06 18.32 -27.87
N ASP A 432 -20.76 19.51 -27.36
CA ASP A 432 -20.49 20.71 -28.18
C ASP A 432 -19.22 20.56 -29.03
N ALA A 433 -18.20 19.89 -28.48
CA ALA A 433 -16.98 19.53 -29.18
C ALA A 433 -17.18 18.34 -30.14
N LYS A 434 -18.38 17.76 -30.20
CA LYS A 434 -18.72 16.60 -31.04
C LYS A 434 -17.85 15.37 -30.78
N LEU A 435 -17.34 15.25 -29.55
CA LEU A 435 -16.49 14.14 -29.12
C LEU A 435 -17.33 12.94 -28.66
N ALA A 436 -18.54 13.20 -28.15
CA ALA A 436 -19.53 12.19 -27.80
C ALA A 436 -20.86 12.45 -28.52
N VAL A 437 -21.68 11.41 -28.63
CA VAL A 437 -23.04 11.46 -29.18
C VAL A 437 -23.98 10.70 -28.26
N GLU A 438 -25.25 11.12 -28.18
CA GLU A 438 -26.28 10.36 -27.47
C GLU A 438 -26.56 9.07 -28.23
N GLY A 439 -26.35 7.93 -27.57
CA GLY A 439 -26.54 6.59 -28.09
C GLY A 439 -28.03 6.32 -28.28
N GLY A 440 -28.49 6.58 -29.50
CA GLY A 440 -29.88 6.43 -29.91
C GLY A 440 -30.13 6.77 -31.39
N GLU A 441 -29.22 7.50 -32.05
CA GLU A 441 -29.34 7.77 -33.48
C GLU A 441 -28.16 7.16 -34.25
N ASP A 442 -28.49 6.10 -34.99
CA ASP A 442 -27.68 5.52 -36.04
C ASP A 442 -27.56 6.55 -37.19
N PRO A 443 -26.38 7.17 -37.43
CA PRO A 443 -26.26 8.16 -38.51
C PRO A 443 -26.22 7.51 -39.89
N GLN A 444 -26.22 6.17 -39.98
CA GLN A 444 -26.15 5.46 -41.25
C GLN A 444 -27.52 5.17 -41.90
N GLY A 445 -28.63 5.60 -41.29
CA GLY A 445 -29.99 5.27 -41.78
C GLY A 445 -30.65 6.24 -42.77
N SER A 446 -30.01 7.32 -43.23
CA SER A 446 -30.69 8.36 -44.04
C SER A 446 -30.12 8.63 -45.43
N GLN A 447 -29.29 7.74 -45.99
CA GLN A 447 -28.78 7.92 -47.35
C GLN A 447 -28.83 6.67 -48.21
N GLU A 448 -29.95 5.95 -48.23
CA GLU A 448 -30.23 4.94 -49.26
C GLU A 448 -31.74 4.70 -49.43
N ARG A 449 -32.50 5.76 -49.75
CA ARG A 449 -33.83 5.67 -50.40
C ARG A 449 -34.05 6.84 -51.34
N LEU A 450 -33.23 6.90 -52.37
CA LEU A 450 -33.54 7.57 -53.63
C LEU A 450 -32.76 6.79 -54.69
N PHE A 451 -33.28 5.65 -55.11
CA PHE A 451 -33.27 5.11 -56.47
C PHE A 451 -34.19 3.89 -56.52
#